data_AF-A0A834NE78-F1
#
_entry.id   AF-A0A834NE78-F1
#
_cell.length_a   1.000
_cell.length_b   1.000
_cell.length_c   1.000
_cell.angle_alpha   90.00
_cell.angle_beta   90.00
_cell.angle_gamma   90.00
#
_symmetry.space_group_name_H-M   'P 1'
#
loop_
_entity.id
_entity.type
_entity.pdbx_description
1 polymer ?
#
loop_
_entity_poly.entity_id
_entity_poly.type
_entity_poly.pdbx_seq_one_letter_code
_entity_poly.pdbx_strand_id
1 'polypeptide(L)'
;MICEQLVKINTLDIIARKKLIDNLEESIFKQNTLETLCLENLSLTRIEGIRLLSALYNSRKTMKYLYCWRAFKRKEGPLLVDIRNVTGSGLYTDKISKKCDWFRLIGCLESLNTLSVNYAYIATPTGDLLVNLAKVLGSKWQWLQLLCLEEEIPNEVNPDDGVGGYRIPDVAWMEARLWAPGLKVQYVFIGLPEYDRHKMFFSRHTPMHTFALSSDIDLRFRQPWFLDCTIKTLYTWYPKTLVFLNLQLWHQRDNLDLPLKNLFLRLPALRTFEFRGEIRMLATLCAMCCQVRAGKCNVNCVNIHLQKIIHDDVNNNNFVKGVEYLLICFKKDFSELNVTFEIDFCKS
;
A
#
# COMPACT_ATOMS: atom_id res chain seq x y z
N MET A 1 -19.34 4.03 -7.09
CA MET A 1 -18.27 4.26 -6.10
C MET A 1 -18.95 4.44 -4.75
N ILE A 2 -18.68 3.59 -3.76
CA ILE A 2 -19.24 3.71 -2.40
C ILE A 2 -18.06 3.92 -1.47
N CYS A 3 -17.80 5.18 -1.11
CA CYS A 3 -16.76 5.56 -0.17
C CYS A 3 -17.43 6.01 1.14
N GLU A 4 -16.78 5.83 2.29
CA GLU A 4 -17.29 6.30 3.59
C GLU A 4 -17.62 7.81 3.60
N GLN A 5 -16.95 8.60 2.77
CA GLN A 5 -17.29 10.02 2.57
C GLN A 5 -18.69 10.24 1.98
N LEU A 6 -19.21 9.26 1.24
CA LEU A 6 -20.56 9.27 0.63
C LEU A 6 -21.59 8.57 1.52
N VAL A 7 -21.18 7.55 2.29
CA VAL A 7 -22.09 6.83 3.20
C VAL A 7 -21.34 6.46 4.49
N LYS A 8 -21.64 7.17 5.58
CA LYS A 8 -21.18 6.80 6.93
C LYS A 8 -22.00 5.62 7.45
N ILE A 9 -21.77 4.42 6.90
CA ILE A 9 -22.52 3.20 7.27
C ILE A 9 -22.40 2.94 8.80
N ASN A 10 -21.32 3.40 9.41
CA ASN A 10 -21.04 3.25 10.84
C ASN A 10 -21.89 4.14 11.74
N THR A 11 -22.52 5.18 11.20
CA THR A 11 -23.44 6.06 11.96
C THR A 11 -24.90 5.68 11.78
N LEU A 12 -25.20 4.68 10.93
CA LEU A 12 -26.55 4.19 10.74
C LEU A 12 -26.94 3.24 11.88
N ASP A 13 -28.21 3.28 12.28
CA ASP A 13 -28.76 2.26 13.15
C ASP A 13 -28.83 0.90 12.44
N ILE A 14 -29.05 -0.16 13.21
CA ILE A 14 -29.03 -1.55 12.71
C ILE A 14 -30.04 -1.77 11.57
N ILE A 15 -31.22 -1.16 11.64
CA ILE A 15 -32.29 -1.33 10.64
C ILE A 15 -31.91 -0.60 9.36
N ALA A 16 -31.48 0.66 9.47
CA ALA A 16 -31.04 1.44 8.32
C ALA A 16 -29.83 0.82 7.62
N ARG A 17 -28.85 0.33 8.39
CA ARG A 17 -27.67 -0.39 7.88
C ARG A 17 -28.08 -1.64 7.11
N LYS A 18 -28.94 -2.49 7.69
CA LYS A 18 -29.41 -3.70 7.03
C LYS A 18 -30.10 -3.37 5.70
N LYS A 19 -31.01 -2.41 5.69
CA LYS A 19 -31.74 -1.98 4.48
C LYS A 19 -30.78 -1.45 3.41
N LEU A 20 -29.76 -0.68 3.81
CA LEU A 20 -28.74 -0.20 2.89
C LEU A 20 -27.97 -1.38 2.26
N ILE A 21 -27.48 -2.32 3.06
CA ILE A 21 -26.72 -3.48 2.56
C ILE A 21 -27.58 -4.33 1.62
N ASP A 22 -28.85 -4.58 1.98
CA ASP A 22 -29.78 -5.34 1.15
C ASP A 22 -29.98 -4.65 -0.22
N ASN A 23 -30.18 -3.33 -0.22
CA ASN A 23 -30.33 -2.55 -1.46
C ASN A 23 -29.04 -2.55 -2.31
N LEU A 24 -27.87 -2.48 -1.68
CA LEU A 24 -26.59 -2.51 -2.37
C LEU A 24 -26.34 -3.87 -3.01
N GLU A 25 -26.61 -4.96 -2.28
CA GLU A 25 -26.51 -6.32 -2.79
C GLU A 25 -27.40 -6.51 -4.03
N GLU A 26 -28.66 -6.11 -3.96
CA GLU A 26 -29.60 -6.22 -5.07
C GLU A 26 -29.14 -5.38 -6.28
N SER A 27 -28.66 -4.16 -6.03
CA SER A 27 -28.19 -3.25 -7.08
C SER A 27 -26.96 -3.80 -7.79
N ILE A 28 -26.00 -4.34 -7.04
CA ILE A 28 -24.78 -4.96 -7.56
C ILE A 28 -25.13 -6.22 -8.35
N PHE A 29 -25.99 -7.08 -7.79
CA PHE A 29 -26.38 -8.34 -8.42
C PHE A 29 -27.07 -8.13 -9.78
N LYS A 30 -27.85 -7.06 -9.94
CA LYS A 30 -28.48 -6.70 -11.22
C LYS A 30 -27.49 -6.23 -12.29
N GLN A 31 -26.26 -5.86 -11.93
CA GLN A 31 -25.24 -5.45 -12.91
C GLN A 31 -24.57 -6.67 -13.54
N ASN A 32 -24.46 -6.66 -14.86
CA ASN A 32 -23.71 -7.66 -15.66
C ASN A 32 -22.48 -7.07 -16.37
N THR A 33 -22.32 -5.75 -16.36
CA THR A 33 -21.20 -5.02 -16.98
C THR A 33 -20.38 -4.22 -15.98
N LEU A 34 -20.50 -4.50 -14.68
CA LEU A 34 -19.75 -3.76 -13.67
C LEU A 34 -18.26 -4.08 -13.84
N GLU A 35 -17.44 -3.06 -14.06
CA GLU A 35 -15.99 -3.21 -14.21
C GLU A 35 -15.22 -2.86 -12.93
N THR A 36 -15.81 -2.06 -12.05
CA THR A 36 -15.15 -1.53 -10.85
C THR A 36 -16.09 -1.55 -9.65
N LEU A 37 -15.58 -2.04 -8.52
CA LEU A 37 -16.22 -1.87 -7.21
C LEU A 37 -15.20 -1.36 -6.19
N CYS A 38 -15.63 -0.39 -5.38
CA CYS A 38 -14.86 0.17 -4.27
C CYS A 38 -15.71 0.06 -3.00
N LEU A 39 -15.16 -0.64 -2.01
CA LEU A 39 -15.69 -0.95 -0.69
C LEU A 39 -14.68 -0.48 0.37
N GLU A 40 -14.40 0.82 0.40
CA GLU A 40 -13.37 1.37 1.28
C GLU A 40 -13.94 2.06 2.52
N ASN A 41 -13.32 1.79 3.67
CA ASN A 41 -13.67 2.35 4.99
C ASN A 41 -15.15 2.13 5.40
N LEU A 42 -15.76 1.02 4.97
CA LEU A 42 -17.18 0.76 5.24
C LEU A 42 -17.43 0.06 6.58
N SER A 43 -16.37 -0.43 7.23
CA SER A 43 -16.41 -1.26 8.46
C SER A 43 -17.52 -2.31 8.41
N LEU A 44 -17.56 -3.07 7.32
CA LEU A 44 -18.49 -4.17 7.09
C LEU A 44 -18.27 -5.27 8.11
N THR A 45 -19.35 -5.94 8.49
CA THR A 45 -19.21 -7.26 9.10
C THR A 45 -18.71 -8.25 8.06
N ARG A 46 -18.14 -9.36 8.51
CA ARG A 46 -17.68 -10.42 7.61
C ARG A 46 -18.79 -10.90 6.66
N ILE A 47 -20.01 -11.07 7.20
CA ILE A 47 -21.18 -11.51 6.43
C ILE A 47 -21.59 -10.47 5.40
N GLU A 48 -21.64 -9.19 5.77
CA GLU A 48 -21.98 -8.10 4.84
C GLU A 48 -20.99 -8.05 3.67
N GLY A 49 -19.68 -8.12 3.96
CA GLY A 49 -18.67 -8.12 2.90
C GLY A 49 -18.76 -9.33 1.97
N ILE A 50 -18.99 -10.53 2.52
CA ILE A 50 -19.20 -11.76 1.73
C ILE A 50 -20.45 -11.64 0.84
N ARG A 51 -21.55 -11.09 1.35
CA ARG A 51 -22.78 -10.87 0.57
C ARG A 51 -22.53 -9.92 -0.60
N LEU A 52 -21.91 -8.77 -0.34
CA LEU A 52 -21.62 -7.77 -1.38
C LEU A 52 -20.67 -8.32 -2.47
N LEU A 53 -19.67 -9.11 -2.09
CA LEU A 53 -18.80 -9.76 -3.08
C LEU A 53 -19.50 -10.87 -3.86
N SER A 54 -20.37 -11.65 -3.19
CA SER A 54 -21.16 -12.69 -3.87
C SER A 54 -22.09 -12.10 -4.93
N ALA A 55 -22.60 -10.89 -4.70
CA ALA A 55 -23.42 -10.17 -5.68
C ALA A 55 -22.66 -9.85 -6.99
N LEU A 56 -21.32 -9.85 -6.98
CA LEU A 56 -20.51 -9.60 -8.19
C LEU A 56 -20.55 -10.76 -9.20
N TYR A 57 -21.15 -11.91 -8.86
CA TYR A 57 -21.14 -13.10 -9.71
C TYR A 57 -21.62 -12.86 -11.14
N ASN A 58 -22.63 -12.00 -11.33
CA ASN A 58 -23.17 -11.66 -12.65
C ASN A 58 -22.22 -10.79 -13.48
N SER A 59 -21.36 -10.00 -12.81
CA SER A 59 -20.32 -9.17 -13.42
C SER A 59 -18.94 -9.82 -13.41
N ARG A 60 -18.83 -11.12 -13.09
CA ARG A 60 -17.52 -11.79 -12.94
C ARG A 60 -16.61 -11.73 -14.17
N LYS A 61 -17.21 -11.63 -15.37
CA LYS A 61 -16.51 -11.55 -16.65
C LYS A 61 -16.11 -10.13 -17.04
N THR A 62 -16.65 -9.11 -16.37
CA THR A 62 -16.37 -7.70 -16.66
C THR A 62 -15.61 -7.00 -15.54
N MET A 63 -15.72 -7.51 -14.32
CA MET A 63 -15.07 -6.94 -13.13
C MET A 63 -13.56 -6.98 -13.28
N LYS A 64 -12.94 -5.80 -13.36
CA LYS A 64 -11.49 -5.62 -13.51
C LYS A 64 -10.86 -5.12 -12.22
N TYR A 65 -11.53 -4.20 -11.51
CA TYR A 65 -10.96 -3.48 -10.38
C TYR A 65 -11.80 -3.68 -9.11
N LEU A 66 -11.20 -4.26 -8.08
CA LEU A 66 -11.82 -4.43 -6.77
C LEU A 66 -10.99 -3.76 -5.69
N TYR A 67 -11.57 -2.75 -5.03
CA TYR A 67 -10.94 -1.99 -3.95
C TYR A 67 -11.65 -2.24 -2.63
N CYS A 68 -10.92 -2.70 -1.62
CA CYS A 68 -11.43 -3.18 -0.33
C CYS A 68 -10.51 -2.75 0.83
N TRP A 69 -9.90 -1.57 0.77
CA TRP A 69 -9.13 -1.03 1.90
C TRP A 69 -10.02 -0.67 3.08
N ARG A 70 -9.67 -1.16 4.27
CA ARG A 70 -10.44 -0.99 5.52
C ARG A 70 -11.92 -1.34 5.32
N ALA A 71 -12.19 -2.34 4.48
CA ALA A 71 -13.55 -2.74 4.13
C ALA A 71 -14.28 -3.33 5.33
N PHE A 72 -13.58 -4.10 6.19
CA PHE A 72 -14.16 -4.84 7.30
C PHE A 72 -13.88 -4.18 8.64
N LYS A 73 -14.72 -4.47 9.64
CA LYS A 73 -14.42 -4.16 11.04
C LYS A 73 -13.12 -4.84 11.46
N ARG A 74 -12.40 -4.20 12.37
CA ARG A 74 -11.08 -4.62 12.86
C ARG A 74 -11.00 -6.11 13.21
N LYS A 75 -11.96 -6.65 13.97
CA LYS A 75 -11.98 -8.06 14.41
C LYS A 75 -12.86 -8.97 13.55
N GLU A 76 -13.27 -8.51 12.37
CA GLU A 76 -14.13 -9.27 11.45
C GLU A 76 -13.51 -9.39 10.07
N GLY A 77 -12.18 -9.55 10.02
CA GLY A 77 -11.44 -9.75 8.78
C GLY A 77 -11.97 -10.95 7.99
N PRO A 78 -11.82 -10.94 6.65
CA PRO A 78 -12.40 -11.96 5.78
C PRO A 78 -11.79 -13.36 5.96
N LEU A 79 -10.56 -13.44 6.49
CA LEU A 79 -9.83 -14.69 6.72
C LEU A 79 -10.07 -15.32 8.09
N LEU A 80 -10.88 -14.70 8.95
CA LEU A 80 -11.15 -15.21 10.28
C LEU A 80 -11.82 -16.59 10.18
N VAL A 81 -11.15 -17.63 10.68
CA VAL A 81 -11.70 -18.98 10.76
C VAL A 81 -12.50 -19.06 12.06
N ASP A 82 -13.77 -19.50 12.00
CA ASP A 82 -14.57 -19.69 13.21
C ASP A 82 -13.94 -20.75 14.12
N ILE A 83 -13.13 -20.32 15.09
CA ILE A 83 -12.65 -21.17 16.20
C ILE A 83 -13.74 -21.25 17.27
N ARG A 84 -14.97 -21.59 16.86
CA ARG A 84 -16.04 -21.95 17.81
C ARG A 84 -16.26 -23.44 17.73
N ASN A 85 -15.54 -24.15 18.60
CA ASN A 85 -16.06 -25.25 19.42
C ASN A 85 -14.92 -25.87 20.25
N VAL A 86 -14.71 -25.40 21.49
CA VAL A 86 -14.17 -26.28 22.56
C VAL A 86 -14.81 -26.02 23.93
N THR A 87 -15.25 -24.81 24.28
CA THR A 87 -15.87 -24.59 25.61
C THR A 87 -17.23 -23.94 25.49
N GLY A 88 -18.27 -24.70 25.87
CA GLY A 88 -19.67 -24.33 25.76
C GLY A 88 -20.03 -23.03 26.45
N SER A 89 -20.42 -22.05 25.66
CA SER A 89 -21.50 -21.12 25.99
C SER A 89 -22.13 -20.68 24.68
N GLY A 90 -23.38 -21.09 24.47
CA GLY A 90 -24.13 -20.70 23.30
C GLY A 90 -24.37 -19.21 23.34
N LEU A 91 -23.89 -18.49 22.32
CA LEU A 91 -24.46 -17.24 21.79
C LEU A 91 -23.58 -16.79 20.61
N TYR A 92 -24.17 -16.81 19.41
CA TYR A 92 -23.63 -16.61 18.04
C TYR A 92 -23.24 -17.89 17.28
N THR A 93 -24.14 -18.27 16.37
CA THR A 93 -23.95 -19.28 15.33
C THR A 93 -23.94 -18.61 13.97
N ASP A 94 -22.84 -17.94 13.60
CA ASP A 94 -22.66 -17.48 12.22
C ASP A 94 -22.09 -18.64 11.40
N LYS A 95 -22.96 -19.57 11.00
CA LYS A 95 -22.61 -20.62 10.03
C LYS A 95 -22.52 -19.99 8.64
N ILE A 96 -21.45 -19.26 8.34
CA ILE A 96 -21.06 -19.04 6.95
C ILE A 96 -20.69 -20.41 6.38
N SER A 97 -21.40 -20.86 5.35
CA SER A 97 -21.08 -22.14 4.74
C SER A 97 -19.64 -22.10 4.21
N LYS A 98 -18.84 -23.15 4.48
CA LYS A 98 -17.49 -23.33 3.90
C LYS A 98 -17.44 -23.22 2.37
N LYS A 99 -18.58 -23.13 1.67
CA LYS A 99 -18.68 -23.00 0.21
C LYS A 99 -18.47 -21.56 -0.30
N CYS A 100 -18.68 -20.52 0.52
CA CYS A 100 -18.58 -19.11 0.11
C CYS A 100 -17.56 -18.35 0.98
N ASP A 101 -16.29 -18.76 0.91
CA ASP A 101 -15.20 -18.02 1.54
C ASP A 101 -14.72 -16.86 0.63
N TRP A 102 -14.11 -15.85 1.26
CA TRP A 102 -13.53 -14.67 0.62
C TRP A 102 -12.66 -15.01 -0.61
N PHE A 103 -11.87 -16.07 -0.48
CA PHE A 103 -10.97 -16.53 -1.53
C PHE A 103 -11.72 -16.96 -2.79
N ARG A 104 -12.72 -17.84 -2.65
CA ARG A 104 -13.52 -18.32 -3.78
C ARG A 104 -14.23 -17.19 -4.49
N LEU A 105 -14.74 -16.21 -3.74
CA LEU A 105 -15.46 -15.07 -4.32
C LEU A 105 -14.54 -14.22 -5.20
N ILE A 106 -13.32 -13.91 -4.74
CA ILE A 106 -12.34 -13.19 -5.55
C ILE A 106 -11.89 -14.05 -6.74
N GLY A 107 -11.62 -15.34 -6.51
CA GLY A 107 -11.23 -16.27 -7.57
C GLY A 107 -12.29 -16.45 -8.66
N CYS A 108 -13.58 -16.23 -8.36
CA CYS A 108 -14.63 -16.26 -9.37
C CYS A 108 -14.60 -15.07 -10.34
N LEU A 109 -13.89 -13.99 -10.05
CA LEU A 109 -13.81 -12.79 -10.89
C LEU A 109 -12.81 -12.99 -12.04
N GLU A 110 -13.26 -13.69 -13.09
CA GLU A 110 -12.47 -14.14 -14.25
C GLU A 110 -11.67 -13.05 -14.98
N SER A 111 -12.07 -11.78 -14.85
CA SER A 111 -11.44 -10.62 -15.51
C SER A 111 -10.71 -9.69 -14.55
N LEU A 112 -10.58 -10.06 -13.28
CA LEU A 112 -9.95 -9.22 -12.27
C LEU A 112 -8.47 -8.99 -12.62
N ASN A 113 -8.12 -7.72 -12.79
CA ASN A 113 -6.76 -7.29 -13.07
C ASN A 113 -6.10 -6.61 -11.86
N THR A 114 -6.89 -6.00 -10.99
CA THR A 114 -6.43 -5.16 -9.88
C THR A 114 -7.23 -5.49 -8.64
N LEU A 115 -6.52 -5.93 -7.60
CA LEU A 115 -7.06 -6.21 -6.28
C LEU A 115 -6.38 -5.29 -5.27
N SER A 116 -7.15 -4.45 -4.59
CA SER A 116 -6.68 -3.58 -3.53
C SER A 116 -7.30 -3.97 -2.21
N VAL A 117 -6.49 -4.41 -1.26
CA VAL A 117 -6.93 -5.00 0.01
C VAL A 117 -5.98 -4.64 1.14
N ASN A 118 -6.43 -4.78 2.38
CA ASN A 118 -5.50 -4.81 3.50
C ASN A 118 -4.57 -6.02 3.38
N TYR A 119 -3.34 -5.88 3.86
CA TYR A 119 -2.36 -6.97 3.86
C TYR A 119 -2.91 -8.21 4.57
N ALA A 120 -3.57 -8.00 5.71
CA ALA A 120 -4.18 -9.07 6.49
C ALA A 120 -5.24 -9.89 5.72
N TYR A 121 -5.82 -9.36 4.63
CA TYR A 121 -6.89 -10.05 3.89
C TYR A 121 -6.39 -11.07 2.88
N ILE A 122 -5.07 -11.12 2.65
CA ILE A 122 -4.42 -12.09 1.77
C ILE A 122 -3.31 -12.88 2.48
N ALA A 123 -2.88 -12.43 3.67
CA ALA A 123 -1.82 -13.07 4.44
C ALA A 123 -2.31 -14.33 5.18
N THR A 124 -1.88 -15.49 4.70
CA THR A 124 -2.04 -16.80 5.36
C THR A 124 -0.67 -17.34 5.77
N PRO A 125 -0.58 -18.24 6.78
CA PRO A 125 0.70 -18.73 7.28
C PRO A 125 1.56 -19.44 6.22
N THR A 126 0.92 -20.07 5.23
CA THR A 126 1.60 -20.75 4.11
C THR A 126 1.66 -19.89 2.84
N GLY A 127 0.91 -18.78 2.78
CA GLY A 127 0.73 -17.99 1.56
C GLY A 127 -0.07 -18.69 0.47
N ASP A 128 -0.76 -19.79 0.79
CA ASP A 128 -1.61 -20.55 -0.12
C ASP A 128 -2.68 -19.71 -0.82
N LEU A 129 -3.24 -18.73 -0.11
CA LEU A 129 -4.24 -17.81 -0.64
C LEU A 129 -3.70 -16.98 -1.82
N LEU A 130 -2.52 -16.37 -1.64
CA LEU A 130 -1.84 -15.62 -2.69
C LEU A 130 -1.55 -16.52 -3.90
N VAL A 131 -1.00 -17.71 -3.65
CA VAL A 131 -0.64 -18.68 -4.69
C VAL A 131 -1.87 -19.13 -5.47
N ASN A 132 -2.96 -19.45 -4.78
CA ASN A 132 -4.17 -19.93 -5.43
C ASN A 132 -4.87 -18.82 -6.22
N LEU A 133 -4.86 -17.57 -5.73
CA LEU A 133 -5.33 -16.43 -6.52
C LEU A 133 -4.49 -16.26 -7.79
N ALA A 134 -3.16 -16.38 -7.67
CA ALA A 134 -2.27 -16.32 -8.83
C ALA A 134 -2.55 -17.43 -9.84
N LYS A 135 -2.83 -18.66 -9.40
CA LYS A 135 -3.23 -19.79 -10.27
C LYS A 135 -4.52 -19.50 -11.04
N VAL A 136 -5.51 -18.93 -10.36
CA VAL A 136 -6.84 -18.69 -10.94
C VAL A 136 -6.85 -17.49 -11.88
N LEU A 137 -6.24 -16.38 -11.47
CA LEU A 137 -6.26 -15.14 -12.25
C LEU A 137 -5.16 -15.11 -13.32
N GLY A 138 -4.06 -15.82 -13.09
CA GLY A 138 -2.97 -16.00 -14.04
C GLY A 138 -2.41 -14.70 -14.60
N SER A 139 -2.19 -14.66 -15.91
CA SER A 139 -1.64 -13.50 -16.63
C SER A 139 -2.52 -12.26 -16.64
N LYS A 140 -3.82 -12.38 -16.30
CA LYS A 140 -4.72 -11.23 -16.21
C LYS A 140 -4.48 -10.41 -14.96
N TRP A 141 -3.93 -11.02 -13.90
CA TRP A 141 -3.67 -10.31 -12.66
C TRP A 141 -2.42 -9.43 -12.79
N GLN A 142 -2.64 -8.12 -12.80
CA GLN A 142 -1.59 -7.13 -13.01
C GLN A 142 -1.22 -6.40 -11.74
N TRP A 143 -2.17 -6.16 -10.84
CA TRP A 143 -1.97 -5.33 -9.65
C TRP A 143 -2.52 -5.97 -8.39
N LEU A 144 -1.66 -6.01 -7.38
CA LEU A 144 -2.02 -6.26 -6.00
C LEU A 144 -1.58 -5.05 -5.16
N GLN A 145 -2.55 -4.32 -4.62
CA GLN A 145 -2.31 -3.14 -3.79
C GLN A 145 -2.61 -3.49 -2.33
N LEU A 146 -1.59 -3.41 -1.49
CA LEU A 146 -1.61 -3.85 -0.10
C LEU A 146 -1.53 -2.63 0.82
N LEU A 147 -2.60 -2.41 1.56
CA LEU A 147 -2.60 -1.46 2.68
C LEU A 147 -2.05 -2.16 3.92
N CYS A 148 -1.01 -1.59 4.52
CA CYS A 148 -0.35 -2.10 5.72
C CYS A 148 -0.60 -1.14 6.89
N LEU A 149 -1.18 -1.68 7.97
CA LEU A 149 -1.61 -0.92 9.14
C LEU A 149 -0.93 -1.42 10.42
N GLU A 150 -0.83 -0.55 11.43
CA GLU A 150 -0.17 -0.86 12.71
C GLU A 150 -0.83 -2.04 13.43
N GLU A 151 -2.14 -2.14 13.33
CA GLU A 151 -2.92 -3.23 13.91
C GLU A 151 -2.84 -4.58 13.16
N GLU A 152 -2.10 -4.65 12.04
CA GLU A 152 -1.98 -5.84 11.19
C GLU A 152 -0.54 -6.38 11.10
N ILE A 153 0.38 -5.87 11.92
CA ILE A 153 1.81 -6.20 11.79
C ILE A 153 2.04 -7.71 12.00
N PRO A 154 2.66 -8.38 11.02
CA PRO A 154 2.98 -9.80 11.14
C PRO A 154 3.88 -10.09 12.34
N ASN A 155 3.58 -11.17 13.06
CA ASN A 155 4.29 -11.64 14.26
C ASN A 155 4.24 -10.72 15.49
N GLU A 156 3.71 -9.50 15.40
CA GLU A 156 3.39 -8.66 16.58
C GLU A 156 1.94 -8.89 17.04
N VAL A 157 1.05 -9.15 16.09
CA VAL A 157 -0.39 -9.28 16.33
C VAL A 157 -0.78 -10.76 16.32
N ASN A 158 -1.65 -11.16 17.25
CA ASN A 158 -2.17 -12.52 17.28
C ASN A 158 -3.15 -12.75 16.11
N PRO A 159 -2.89 -13.72 15.21
CA PRO A 159 -3.82 -14.08 14.15
C PRO A 159 -5.25 -14.41 14.59
N ASP A 160 -5.41 -14.91 15.82
CA ASP A 160 -6.71 -15.29 16.38
C ASP A 160 -7.59 -14.08 16.72
N ASP A 161 -7.02 -12.87 16.79
CA ASP A 161 -7.77 -11.64 17.07
C ASP A 161 -8.54 -11.11 15.84
N GLY A 162 -8.42 -11.78 14.68
CA GLY A 162 -9.19 -11.44 13.48
C GLY A 162 -8.68 -10.24 12.69
N VAL A 163 -7.54 -9.69 13.12
CA VAL A 163 -6.87 -8.48 12.60
C VAL A 163 -5.66 -8.80 11.70
N GLY A 164 -5.37 -10.08 11.44
CA GLY A 164 -4.15 -10.51 10.76
C GLY A 164 -3.06 -10.89 11.77
N GLY A 165 -1.80 -10.92 11.32
CA GLY A 165 -0.67 -11.39 12.15
C GLY A 165 0.21 -12.42 11.44
N TYR A 166 -0.24 -12.96 10.31
CA TYR A 166 0.57 -13.82 9.46
C TYR A 166 1.48 -13.01 8.54
N ARG A 167 2.69 -13.52 8.34
CA ARG A 167 3.60 -13.07 7.29
C ARG A 167 3.43 -13.97 6.08
N ILE A 168 3.25 -13.39 4.90
CA ILE A 168 3.31 -14.16 3.65
C ILE A 168 4.74 -14.66 3.46
N PRO A 169 4.97 -15.99 3.38
CA PRO A 169 6.29 -16.54 3.17
C PRO A 169 6.87 -16.12 1.81
N ASP A 170 8.18 -15.90 1.77
CA ASP A 170 8.89 -15.53 0.53
C ASP A 170 8.73 -16.59 -0.58
N VAL A 171 8.60 -17.87 -0.19
CA VAL A 171 8.29 -18.98 -1.10
C VAL A 171 6.95 -18.84 -1.82
N ALA A 172 5.93 -18.28 -1.16
CA ALA A 172 4.63 -18.04 -1.77
C ALA A 172 4.71 -16.94 -2.83
N TRP A 173 5.55 -15.92 -2.63
CA TRP A 173 5.82 -14.91 -3.66
C TRP A 173 6.55 -15.49 -4.86
N MET A 174 7.52 -16.37 -4.63
CA MET A 174 8.20 -17.08 -5.71
C MET A 174 7.23 -17.91 -6.55
N GLU A 175 6.34 -18.68 -5.91
CA GLU A 175 5.34 -19.48 -6.61
C GLU A 175 4.29 -18.62 -7.31
N ALA A 176 3.77 -17.56 -6.67
CA ALA A 176 2.79 -16.67 -7.26
C ALA A 176 3.29 -16.03 -8.57
N ARG A 177 4.58 -15.70 -8.64
CA ARG A 177 5.20 -15.16 -9.86
C ARG A 177 5.28 -16.15 -11.02
N LEU A 178 5.26 -17.45 -10.75
CA LEU A 178 5.19 -18.47 -11.81
C LEU A 178 3.83 -18.43 -12.52
N TRP A 179 2.76 -18.25 -11.74
CA TRP A 179 1.38 -18.26 -12.25
C TRP A 179 0.93 -16.89 -12.77
N ALA A 180 1.35 -15.81 -12.11
CA ALA A 180 1.06 -14.42 -12.48
C ALA A 180 2.37 -13.64 -12.70
N PRO A 181 3.10 -13.88 -13.82
CA PRO A 181 4.42 -13.27 -14.05
C PRO A 181 4.36 -11.74 -14.26
N GLY A 182 3.20 -11.23 -14.67
CA GLY A 182 2.96 -9.79 -14.83
C GLY A 182 2.54 -9.06 -13.55
N LEU A 183 2.40 -9.78 -12.43
CA LEU A 183 1.92 -9.22 -11.17
C LEU A 183 2.87 -8.16 -10.62
N LYS A 184 2.33 -6.97 -10.36
CA LYS A 184 2.99 -5.86 -9.67
C LYS A 184 2.37 -5.67 -8.30
N VAL A 185 3.22 -5.48 -7.31
CA VAL A 185 2.79 -5.24 -5.93
C VAL A 185 3.04 -3.80 -5.53
N GLN A 186 2.00 -3.15 -5.02
CA GLN A 186 2.08 -1.85 -4.35
C GLN A 186 1.91 -2.06 -2.86
N TYR A 187 2.86 -1.56 -2.07
CA TYR A 187 2.70 -1.45 -0.63
C TYR A 187 2.42 0.00 -0.24
N VAL A 188 1.43 0.18 0.63
CA VAL A 188 1.07 1.46 1.23
C VAL A 188 1.11 1.31 2.74
N PHE A 189 2.10 1.93 3.39
CA PHE A 189 2.26 1.98 4.83
C PHE A 189 1.74 3.31 5.34
N ILE A 190 0.86 3.27 6.35
CA ILE A 190 0.31 4.47 6.98
C ILE A 190 0.56 4.37 8.49
N GLY A 191 1.22 5.37 9.08
CA GLY A 191 1.51 5.40 10.51
C GLY A 191 2.53 4.33 10.95
N LEU A 192 3.35 3.83 10.01
CA LEU A 192 4.33 2.77 10.25
C LEU A 192 5.75 3.16 9.82
N PRO A 193 6.31 4.24 10.38
CA PRO A 193 7.60 4.74 9.96
C PRO A 193 8.78 3.84 10.38
N GLU A 194 8.65 3.02 11.43
CA GLU A 194 9.77 2.23 11.95
C GLU A 194 10.12 1.05 11.02
N TYR A 195 11.40 0.99 10.61
CA TYR A 195 11.94 -0.06 9.74
C TYR A 195 11.63 -1.47 10.23
N ASP A 196 11.85 -1.74 11.51
CA ASP A 196 11.68 -3.08 12.06
C ASP A 196 10.24 -3.60 12.00
N ARG A 197 9.26 -2.69 11.92
CA ARG A 197 7.84 -3.01 11.85
C ARG A 197 7.39 -3.16 10.40
N HIS A 198 7.61 -2.14 9.56
CA HIS A 198 7.11 -2.20 8.18
C HIS A 198 7.84 -3.26 7.32
N LYS A 199 9.11 -3.61 7.64
CA LYS A 199 9.82 -4.68 6.93
C LYS A 199 9.14 -6.05 7.07
N MET A 200 8.30 -6.23 8.07
CA MET A 200 7.62 -7.50 8.33
C MET A 200 6.59 -7.86 7.25
N PHE A 201 6.08 -6.86 6.52
CA PHE A 201 5.04 -7.05 5.51
C PHE A 201 5.56 -7.55 4.15
N PHE A 202 6.85 -7.36 3.86
CA PHE A 202 7.41 -7.72 2.56
C PHE A 202 8.62 -8.66 2.67
N SER A 203 8.96 -9.25 1.53
CA SER A 203 10.03 -10.24 1.40
C SER A 203 10.72 -10.07 0.06
N ARG A 204 11.96 -10.54 -0.02
CA ARG A 204 12.86 -10.30 -1.16
C ARG A 204 12.26 -10.60 -2.54
N HIS A 205 11.46 -11.66 -2.68
CA HIS A 205 10.93 -12.08 -3.99
C HIS A 205 9.57 -11.46 -4.35
N THR A 206 9.00 -10.62 -3.49
CA THR A 206 7.81 -9.87 -3.84
C THR A 206 8.10 -8.98 -5.06
N PRO A 207 7.27 -8.97 -6.12
CA PRO A 207 7.48 -8.11 -7.29
C PRO A 207 7.03 -6.67 -6.97
N MET A 208 7.71 -6.04 -6.01
CA MET A 208 7.41 -4.72 -5.50
C MET A 208 7.66 -3.69 -6.60
N HIS A 209 6.57 -3.06 -7.05
CA HIS A 209 6.56 -1.97 -8.01
C HIS A 209 6.50 -0.61 -7.32
N THR A 210 5.66 -0.50 -6.29
CA THR A 210 5.42 0.75 -5.57
C THR A 210 5.66 0.55 -4.08
N PHE A 211 6.44 1.44 -3.50
CA PHE A 211 6.59 1.56 -2.04
C PHE A 211 6.14 2.97 -1.65
N ALA A 212 5.03 3.05 -0.93
CA ALA A 212 4.53 4.29 -0.37
C ALA A 212 4.54 4.19 1.16
N LEU A 213 5.24 5.10 1.82
CA LEU A 213 5.31 5.19 3.27
C LEU A 213 4.88 6.58 3.71
N SER A 214 3.83 6.64 4.52
CA SER A 214 3.44 7.83 5.25
C SER A 214 3.62 7.61 6.74
N SER A 215 4.37 8.48 7.39
CA SER A 215 4.55 8.46 8.85
C SER A 215 3.26 8.81 9.60
N ASP A 216 2.25 9.36 8.90
CA ASP A 216 1.14 10.08 9.51
C ASP A 216 1.64 11.19 10.47
N ILE A 217 0.73 11.85 11.18
CA ILE A 217 1.08 12.79 12.25
C ILE A 217 1.47 11.97 13.50
N ASP A 218 2.76 11.70 13.68
CA ASP A 218 3.24 11.07 14.90
C ASP A 218 3.35 12.09 16.05
N LEU A 219 2.25 12.27 16.79
CA LEU A 219 2.22 13.07 18.01
C LEU A 219 3.03 12.44 19.17
N ARG A 220 3.42 11.17 19.04
CA ARG A 220 4.16 10.43 20.08
C ARG A 220 5.67 10.53 19.90
N PHE A 221 6.15 11.13 18.80
CA PHE A 221 7.57 11.31 18.48
C PHE A 221 8.39 10.02 18.65
N ARG A 222 7.84 8.88 18.26
CA ARG A 222 8.45 7.56 18.41
C ARG A 222 9.64 7.46 17.47
N GLN A 223 10.86 7.55 17.97
CA GLN A 223 12.08 7.53 17.14
C GLN A 223 13.21 6.80 17.88
N PRO A 224 14.26 6.30 17.18
CA PRO A 224 14.55 6.45 15.74
C PRO A 224 13.71 5.53 14.83
N TRP A 225 13.57 5.92 13.55
CA TRP A 225 12.82 5.15 12.55
C TRP A 225 13.70 4.21 11.72
N PHE A 226 15.02 4.46 11.68
CA PHE A 226 15.98 3.70 10.89
C PHE A 226 15.63 3.67 9.39
N LEU A 227 15.22 4.81 8.85
CA LEU A 227 14.81 4.92 7.45
C LEU A 227 15.95 4.72 6.46
N ASP A 228 17.21 4.90 6.89
CA ASP A 228 18.37 4.51 6.10
C ASP A 228 18.38 3.00 5.82
N CYS A 229 18.01 2.16 6.81
CA CYS A 229 17.83 0.71 6.64
C CYS A 229 16.69 0.38 5.67
N THR A 230 15.62 1.19 5.69
CA THR A 230 14.50 1.07 4.75
C THR A 230 15.00 1.27 3.31
N ILE A 231 15.65 2.41 3.04
CA ILE A 231 16.19 2.73 1.72
C ILE A 231 17.23 1.67 1.29
N LYS A 232 18.09 1.24 2.22
CA LYS A 232 19.06 0.16 1.98
C LYS A 232 18.41 -1.13 1.52
N THR A 233 17.33 -1.53 2.18
CA THR A 233 16.58 -2.73 1.84
C THR A 233 15.93 -2.61 0.46
N LEU A 234 15.32 -1.47 0.16
CA LEU A 234 14.63 -1.24 -1.11
C LEU A 234 15.57 -1.39 -2.31
N TYR A 235 16.74 -0.77 -2.30
CA TYR A 235 17.67 -0.92 -3.42
C TYR A 235 18.39 -2.27 -3.43
N THR A 236 18.45 -2.99 -2.30
CA THR A 236 19.08 -4.31 -2.24
C THR A 236 18.15 -5.39 -2.80
N TRP A 237 16.85 -5.31 -2.48
CA TRP A 237 15.88 -6.34 -2.85
C TRP A 237 15.14 -6.02 -4.14
N TYR A 238 14.84 -4.75 -4.41
CA TYR A 238 13.97 -4.33 -5.51
C TYR A 238 14.61 -3.38 -6.54
N PRO A 239 15.92 -3.44 -6.85
CA PRO A 239 16.53 -2.48 -7.77
C PRO A 239 15.95 -2.55 -9.19
N LYS A 240 15.42 -3.72 -9.58
CA LYS A 240 14.89 -3.97 -10.93
C LYS A 240 13.37 -3.83 -11.04
N THR A 241 12.65 -3.77 -9.91
CA THR A 241 11.19 -3.80 -9.91
C THR A 241 10.57 -2.53 -9.34
N LEU A 242 11.26 -1.84 -8.43
CA LEU A 242 10.73 -0.63 -7.79
C LEU A 242 10.74 0.53 -8.79
N VAL A 243 9.54 0.93 -9.23
CA VAL A 243 9.31 1.98 -10.23
C VAL A 243 8.83 3.26 -9.58
N PHE A 244 8.09 3.17 -8.47
CA PHE A 244 7.58 4.31 -7.73
C PHE A 244 7.94 4.22 -6.24
N LEU A 245 8.63 5.24 -5.75
CA LEU A 245 8.97 5.42 -4.34
C LEU A 245 8.35 6.72 -3.83
N ASN A 246 7.48 6.61 -2.82
CA ASN A 246 6.85 7.74 -2.15
C ASN A 246 7.15 7.68 -0.64
N LEU A 247 7.82 8.70 -0.12
CA LEU A 247 8.19 8.83 1.29
C LEU A 247 7.61 10.13 1.84
N GLN A 248 6.54 10.03 2.65
CA GLN A 248 5.91 11.14 3.34
C GLN A 248 6.26 11.10 4.83
N LEU A 249 7.32 11.81 5.20
CA LEU A 249 8.01 11.69 6.49
C LEU A 249 7.87 12.99 7.30
N TRP A 250 6.77 13.13 8.03
CA TRP A 250 6.53 14.30 8.88
C TRP A 250 7.36 14.23 10.16
N HIS A 251 8.07 15.32 10.52
CA HIS A 251 8.87 15.41 11.76
C HIS A 251 9.99 14.36 11.91
N GLN A 252 10.46 13.83 10.78
CA GLN A 252 11.56 12.88 10.72
C GLN A 252 12.87 13.51 11.21
N ARG A 253 13.56 12.84 12.15
CA ARG A 253 14.87 13.33 12.68
C ARG A 253 16.09 12.56 12.17
N ASP A 254 15.90 11.44 11.49
CA ASP A 254 17.01 10.70 10.87
C ASP A 254 17.76 11.61 9.87
N ASN A 255 19.05 11.40 9.64
CA ASN A 255 19.74 12.08 8.54
C ASN A 255 19.68 11.21 7.28
N LEU A 256 18.89 11.62 6.30
CA LEU A 256 18.70 10.90 5.04
C LEU A 256 19.57 11.40 3.89
N ASP A 257 20.43 12.39 4.11
CA ASP A 257 21.26 12.94 3.04
C ASP A 257 22.14 11.86 2.37
N LEU A 258 22.82 11.03 3.15
CA LEU A 258 23.67 9.97 2.62
C LEU A 258 22.90 8.90 1.82
N PRO A 259 21.81 8.29 2.32
CA PRO A 259 21.05 7.31 1.54
C PRO A 259 20.36 7.94 0.32
N LEU A 260 19.90 9.20 0.38
CA LEU A 260 19.28 9.89 -0.76
C LEU A 260 20.29 10.26 -1.84
N LYS A 261 21.52 10.63 -1.46
CA LYS A 261 22.57 11.08 -2.38
C LYS A 261 22.84 10.11 -3.53
N ASN A 262 22.64 8.80 -3.38
CA ASN A 262 22.88 7.80 -4.44
C ASN A 262 21.63 7.00 -4.82
N LEU A 263 20.44 7.49 -4.45
CA LEU A 263 19.19 6.73 -4.57
C LEU A 263 18.92 6.30 -6.02
N PHE A 264 19.00 7.23 -6.97
CA PHE A 264 18.60 6.98 -8.36
C PHE A 264 19.54 6.04 -9.10
N LEU A 265 20.85 6.07 -8.78
CA LEU A 265 21.81 5.11 -9.32
C LEU A 265 21.60 3.69 -8.77
N ARG A 266 21.12 3.58 -7.53
CA ARG A 266 20.90 2.27 -6.88
C ARG A 266 19.54 1.66 -7.24
N LEU A 267 18.59 2.47 -7.70
CA LEU A 267 17.27 2.04 -8.16
C LEU A 267 17.11 2.33 -9.66
N PRO A 268 17.75 1.55 -10.55
CA PRO A 268 17.72 1.80 -11.98
C PRO A 268 16.32 1.69 -12.59
N ALA A 269 15.39 0.96 -11.98
CA ALA A 269 14.00 0.87 -12.46
C ALA A 269 13.12 2.06 -12.03
N LEU A 270 13.60 2.92 -11.13
CA LEU A 270 12.81 4.01 -10.56
C LEU A 270 12.49 5.05 -11.64
N ARG A 271 11.21 5.41 -11.74
CA ARG A 271 10.70 6.44 -12.66
C ARG A 271 10.14 7.63 -11.90
N THR A 272 9.43 7.37 -10.80
CA THR A 272 8.79 8.39 -9.99
C THR A 272 9.36 8.36 -8.58
N PHE A 273 9.81 9.52 -8.10
CA PHE A 273 10.24 9.72 -6.72
C PHE A 273 9.46 10.88 -6.10
N GLU A 274 8.69 10.57 -5.07
CA GLU A 274 7.99 11.54 -4.25
C GLU A 274 8.58 11.53 -2.84
N PHE A 275 8.95 12.70 -2.35
CA PHE A 275 9.53 12.84 -1.03
C PHE A 275 8.94 14.04 -0.31
N ARG A 276 8.60 13.86 0.95
CA ARG A 276 8.29 14.93 1.89
C ARG A 276 9.06 14.67 3.17
N GLY A 277 9.88 15.61 3.59
CA GLY A 277 10.79 15.40 4.72
C GLY A 277 11.90 16.44 4.77
N GLU A 278 12.90 16.19 5.62
CA GLU A 278 14.10 17.04 5.71
C GLU A 278 15.22 16.50 4.80
N ILE A 279 15.85 17.40 4.03
CA ILE A 279 17.14 17.18 3.36
C ILE A 279 18.05 18.30 3.83
N ARG A 280 19.13 17.99 4.56
CA ARG A 280 19.90 19.00 5.30
C ARG A 280 21.01 19.62 4.46
N MET A 281 21.48 18.92 3.42
CA MET A 281 22.59 19.39 2.59
C MET A 281 22.16 19.69 1.16
N LEU A 282 22.48 20.90 0.68
CA LEU A 282 22.32 21.28 -0.74
C LEU A 282 23.13 20.35 -1.66
N ALA A 283 24.27 19.85 -1.18
CA ALA A 283 25.10 18.88 -1.89
C ALA A 283 24.35 17.57 -2.23
N THR A 284 23.38 17.16 -1.41
CA THR A 284 22.54 15.99 -1.68
C THR A 284 21.61 16.24 -2.87
N LEU A 285 20.90 17.37 -2.85
CA LEU A 285 20.02 17.79 -3.96
C LEU A 285 20.83 17.96 -5.26
N CYS A 286 22.01 18.57 -5.17
CA CYS A 286 22.91 18.73 -6.30
C CYS A 286 23.36 17.38 -6.87
N ALA A 287 23.72 16.43 -6.01
CA ALA A 287 24.08 15.08 -6.45
C ALA A 287 22.91 14.35 -7.13
N MET A 288 21.68 14.50 -6.63
CA MET A 288 20.48 13.95 -7.27
C MET A 288 20.25 14.56 -8.66
N CYS A 289 20.36 15.89 -8.79
CA CYS A 289 20.26 16.57 -10.08
C CYS A 289 21.35 16.13 -11.06
N CYS A 290 22.58 15.97 -10.58
CA CYS A 290 23.69 15.49 -11.40
C CYS A 290 23.48 14.06 -11.92
N GLN A 291 22.84 13.18 -11.14
CA GLN A 291 22.49 11.82 -11.57
C GLN A 291 21.50 11.83 -12.72
N VAL A 292 20.45 12.66 -12.62
CA VAL A 292 19.45 12.87 -13.66
C VAL A 292 20.11 13.41 -14.93
N ARG A 293 20.86 14.51 -14.81
CA ARG A 293 21.57 15.13 -15.94
C ARG A 293 22.53 14.17 -16.64
N ALA A 294 23.21 13.31 -15.89
CA ALA A 294 24.14 12.33 -16.46
C ALA A 294 23.46 11.24 -17.29
N GLY A 295 22.12 11.16 -17.32
CA GLY A 295 21.37 10.14 -18.04
C GLY A 295 21.59 8.72 -17.49
N LYS A 296 22.06 8.59 -16.24
CA LYS A 296 22.42 7.31 -15.61
C LYS A 296 21.28 6.68 -14.82
N CYS A 297 20.11 7.32 -14.77
CA CYS A 297 18.91 6.84 -14.11
C CYS A 297 17.67 7.06 -14.99
N ASN A 298 16.61 6.29 -14.73
CA ASN A 298 15.36 6.32 -15.51
C ASN A 298 14.27 7.21 -14.89
N VAL A 299 14.64 8.03 -13.90
CA VAL A 299 13.71 8.90 -13.20
C VAL A 299 13.26 10.02 -14.14
N ASN A 300 11.95 10.16 -14.32
CA ASN A 300 11.34 11.19 -15.13
C ASN A 300 10.41 12.13 -14.33
N CYS A 301 10.09 11.78 -13.09
CA CYS A 301 9.30 12.61 -12.19
C CYS A 301 9.91 12.58 -10.79
N VAL A 302 10.33 13.75 -10.31
CA VAL A 302 10.87 13.97 -8.96
C VAL A 302 10.11 15.12 -8.32
N ASN A 303 9.37 14.84 -7.25
CA ASN A 303 8.65 15.84 -6.48
C ASN A 303 9.13 15.80 -5.04
N ILE A 304 9.73 16.89 -4.56
CA ILE A 304 10.30 16.99 -3.22
C ILE A 304 9.62 18.14 -2.47
N HIS A 305 8.96 17.84 -1.36
CA HIS A 305 8.39 18.81 -0.43
C HIS A 305 9.26 18.91 0.82
N LEU A 306 10.15 19.89 0.85
CA LEU A 306 11.08 20.10 1.95
C LEU A 306 10.38 20.69 3.18
N GLN A 307 10.58 20.05 4.32
CA GLN A 307 10.21 20.61 5.62
C GLN A 307 11.33 21.53 6.12
N LYS A 308 10.97 22.49 6.98
CA LYS A 308 11.94 23.36 7.64
C LYS A 308 12.93 22.49 8.42
N ILE A 309 14.22 22.71 8.21
CA ILE A 309 15.27 22.04 8.95
C ILE A 309 15.19 22.50 10.41
N ILE A 310 14.74 21.62 11.30
CA ILE A 310 14.64 21.90 12.75
C ILE A 310 16.00 21.64 13.44
N HIS A 311 16.77 20.74 12.87
CA HIS A 311 18.06 20.28 13.38
C HIS A 311 19.21 20.98 12.67
N ASP A 312 20.22 21.44 13.41
CA ASP A 312 21.39 22.18 12.92
C ASP A 312 21.11 23.68 12.68
N ASP A 313 22.07 24.55 13.02
CA ASP A 313 22.03 26.02 12.82
C ASP A 313 22.12 26.40 11.33
N VAL A 314 21.30 25.75 10.48
CA VAL A 314 21.27 26.01 9.05
C VAL A 314 20.62 27.36 8.83
N ASN A 315 21.33 28.25 8.14
CA ASN A 315 20.73 29.46 7.62
C ASN A 315 19.73 29.08 6.51
N ASN A 316 18.48 28.86 6.93
CA ASN A 316 17.38 28.43 6.07
C ASN A 316 17.20 29.36 4.87
N ASN A 317 17.46 30.67 5.01
CA ASN A 317 17.35 31.61 3.89
C ASN A 317 18.41 31.37 2.82
N ASN A 318 19.65 31.08 3.23
CA ASN A 318 20.71 30.73 2.29
C ASN A 318 20.45 29.36 1.63
N PHE A 319 19.91 28.42 2.39
CA PHE A 319 19.54 27.10 1.87
C PHE A 319 18.44 27.20 0.80
N VAL A 320 17.34 27.92 1.09
CA VAL A 320 16.25 28.16 0.14
C VAL A 320 16.76 28.80 -1.14
N LYS A 321 17.54 29.89 -1.04
CA LYS A 321 18.18 30.53 -2.20
C LYS A 321 19.05 29.55 -2.98
N GLY A 322 19.82 28.71 -2.28
CA GLY A 322 20.65 27.68 -2.90
C GLY A 322 19.85 26.66 -3.71
N VAL A 323 18.69 26.23 -3.21
CA VAL A 323 17.77 25.33 -3.91
C VAL A 323 17.19 26.02 -5.16
N GLU A 324 16.77 27.28 -5.06
CA GLU A 324 16.26 28.05 -6.20
C GLU A 324 17.31 28.18 -7.31
N TYR A 325 18.55 28.55 -6.96
CA TYR A 325 19.65 28.63 -7.92
C TYR A 325 19.93 27.27 -8.57
N LEU A 326 19.89 26.20 -7.79
CA LEU A 326 20.08 24.84 -8.28
C LEU A 326 19.00 24.46 -9.31
N LEU A 327 17.72 24.71 -9.03
CA LEU A 327 16.65 24.46 -10.00
C LEU A 327 16.82 25.26 -11.29
N ILE A 328 17.24 26.54 -11.19
CA ILE A 328 17.54 27.37 -12.36
C ILE A 328 18.68 26.77 -13.19
N CYS A 329 19.76 26.32 -12.55
CA CYS A 329 20.93 25.75 -13.20
C CYS A 329 20.60 24.48 -14.02
N PHE A 330 19.72 23.61 -13.51
CA PHE A 330 19.39 22.34 -14.17
C PHE A 330 18.12 22.38 -15.04
N LYS A 331 17.35 23.49 -15.02
CA LYS A 331 16.07 23.60 -15.72
C LYS A 331 16.14 23.23 -17.20
N LYS A 332 17.17 23.71 -17.90
CA LYS A 332 17.37 23.44 -19.32
C LYS A 332 17.66 21.96 -19.56
N ASP A 333 18.61 21.39 -18.81
CA ASP A 333 18.98 19.97 -18.91
C ASP A 333 17.77 19.06 -18.67
N PHE A 334 16.94 19.34 -17.66
CA PHE A 334 15.75 18.55 -17.36
C PHE A 334 14.67 18.68 -18.44
N SER A 335 14.52 19.86 -19.05
CA SER A 335 13.59 20.06 -20.16
C SER A 335 14.02 19.26 -21.39
N GLU A 336 15.31 19.22 -21.71
CA GLU A 336 15.87 18.43 -22.82
C GLU A 336 15.74 16.92 -22.59
N LEU A 337 15.79 16.49 -21.33
CA LEU A 337 15.64 15.08 -20.93
C LEU A 337 14.19 14.64 -20.69
N ASN A 338 13.20 15.53 -20.87
CA ASN A 338 11.79 15.29 -20.51
C ASN A 338 11.61 14.82 -19.05
N VAL A 339 12.32 15.45 -18.12
CA VAL A 339 12.25 15.16 -16.68
C VAL A 339 11.53 16.30 -15.96
N THR A 340 10.49 15.98 -15.20
CA THR A 340 9.88 16.89 -14.23
C THR A 340 10.63 16.78 -12.92
N PHE A 341 11.27 17.86 -12.47
CA PHE A 341 11.98 17.93 -11.20
C PHE A 341 11.51 19.17 -10.43
N GLU A 342 10.72 18.96 -9.39
CA GLU A 342 10.08 20.00 -8.60
C GLU A 342 10.51 19.89 -7.13
N ILE A 343 10.89 21.04 -6.55
CA ILE A 343 11.18 21.16 -5.13
C ILE A 343 10.36 22.32 -4.57
N ASP A 344 9.49 22.02 -3.62
CA ASP A 344 8.69 23.00 -2.89
C ASP A 344 9.04 22.97 -1.40
N PHE A 345 8.75 24.08 -0.71
CA PHE A 345 8.88 24.19 0.73
C PHE A 345 7.50 24.11 1.40
N CYS A 346 7.39 23.27 2.42
CA CYS A 346 6.17 23.19 3.22
C CYS A 346 5.97 24.52 3.96
N LYS A 347 4.84 25.19 3.73
CA LYS A 347 4.44 26.36 4.52
C LYS A 347 4.13 25.88 5.94
N SER A 348 4.81 26.46 6.92
CA SER A 348 4.60 26.24 8.35
C SER A 348 3.23 26.70 8.80
#